data_AF-O68528-F1
#
_entry.id   AF-O68528-F1
#
_cell.length_a   1.000
_cell.length_b   1.000
_cell.length_c   1.000
_cell.angle_alpha   90.00
_cell.angle_beta   90.00
_cell.angle_gamma   90.00
#
_symmetry.space_group_name_H-M   'P 1'
#
loop_
_entity.id
_entity.type
_entity.pdbx_description
1 polymer ?
#
loop_
_entity_poly.entity_id
_entity_poly.type
_entity_poly.pdbx_seq_one_letter_code
_entity_poly.pdbx_strand_id
1 'polypeptide(L)'
;EFITNAREQCGVWIAERLEALTHKDLLSEGALRKRDYENVVQLEERWSGTRTKSYTKFVETIANLRAAKADGFEGRELFPLIGETDDIPSLETALTGRTAEIEAEVVKMAGVGPRYSNWLANARGLSGNLLERAFKWQLLKILVIRDTRRTQTSFDFDSLTLDEFGARSGSGTDRAAEHFLRTDVGAPIYFGRESLSAVSSSNVDQYLEVAGALFEEISAKIRFHRDQPVPLTAARQDALIRGVAKDRWDGLPRRLPRGVEARRLLEAIGEYCRQQTFRSSAPYAPGVTGIAITMDDRKLIIDSEDAEISHFIRLRDVMTSLVSHNLLMPRLDHRNNGREYVVFYLNRLLCVHFGLPLGYGGWRHQTLKSLLHWQEAGAKAIAVAEEATLV
;
A
#
# COMPACT_ATOMS: atom_id res chain seq x y z
N GLU A 1 -3.95 -39.78 -38.80
CA GLU A 1 -5.06 -38.79 -38.70
C GLU A 1 -6.13 -39.11 -37.65
N PHE A 2 -6.20 -40.32 -37.07
CA PHE A 2 -7.29 -40.69 -36.14
C PHE A 2 -7.10 -40.19 -34.69
N ILE A 3 -5.86 -39.93 -34.24
CA ILE A 3 -5.56 -39.60 -32.82
C ILE A 3 -5.82 -38.11 -32.49
N THR A 4 -5.73 -37.21 -33.46
CA THR A 4 -5.97 -35.77 -33.25
C THR A 4 -7.46 -35.39 -33.28
N ASN A 5 -8.31 -36.19 -33.92
CA ASN A 5 -9.76 -35.94 -34.02
C ASN A 5 -10.58 -36.47 -32.84
N ALA A 6 -9.96 -37.20 -31.90
CA ALA A 6 -10.62 -37.80 -30.74
C ALA A 6 -10.59 -36.92 -29.48
N ARG A 7 -9.96 -35.74 -29.52
CA ARG A 7 -10.01 -34.79 -28.41
C ARG A 7 -11.28 -33.95 -28.51
N GLU A 8 -12.14 -34.04 -27.50
CA GLU A 8 -13.17 -33.01 -27.29
C GLU A 8 -12.51 -31.63 -27.35
N GLN A 9 -13.13 -30.70 -28.07
CA GLN A 9 -12.80 -29.27 -28.03
C GLN A 9 -13.20 -28.70 -26.66
N CYS A 10 -12.60 -29.20 -25.59
CA CYS A 10 -12.72 -28.67 -24.26
C CYS A 10 -11.67 -27.56 -24.09
N GLY A 11 -12.08 -26.43 -23.52
CA GLY A 11 -11.13 -25.39 -23.12
C GLY A 11 -10.21 -25.93 -22.04
N VAL A 12 -8.95 -26.16 -22.37
CA VAL A 12 -7.93 -26.56 -21.37
C VAL A 12 -7.42 -25.30 -20.69
N TRP A 13 -7.65 -25.21 -19.38
CA TRP A 13 -7.06 -24.16 -18.55
C TRP A 13 -5.75 -24.68 -17.97
N ILE A 14 -4.64 -24.08 -18.36
CA ILE A 14 -3.32 -24.36 -17.79
C ILE A 14 -3.00 -23.20 -16.84
N ALA A 15 -2.78 -23.52 -15.56
CA ALA A 15 -2.34 -22.56 -14.57
C ALA A 15 -0.85 -22.77 -14.31
N GLU A 16 -0.05 -21.74 -14.52
CA GLU A 16 1.39 -21.75 -14.27
C GLU A 16 1.71 -20.82 -13.09
N ARG A 17 2.67 -21.23 -12.25
CA ARG A 17 3.16 -20.38 -11.17
C ARG A 17 4.23 -19.45 -11.71
N LEU A 18 4.18 -18.17 -11.32
CA LEU A 18 5.23 -17.19 -11.66
C LEU A 18 6.63 -17.66 -11.23
N GLU A 19 6.75 -18.48 -10.18
CA GLU A 19 8.03 -19.07 -9.75
C GLU A 19 8.69 -19.99 -10.80
N ALA A 20 7.92 -20.54 -11.74
CA ALA A 20 8.43 -21.40 -12.81
C ALA A 20 8.93 -20.61 -14.04
N LEU A 21 8.62 -19.31 -14.11
CA LEU A 21 8.94 -18.44 -15.23
C LEU A 21 10.39 -17.93 -15.16
N THR A 22 11.01 -17.71 -16.31
CA THR A 22 12.37 -17.15 -16.36
C THR A 22 12.39 -15.67 -16.00
N HIS A 23 13.58 -15.11 -15.72
CA HIS A 23 13.71 -13.66 -15.53
C HIS A 23 13.22 -12.87 -16.75
N LYS A 24 13.39 -13.40 -17.97
CA LYS A 24 12.83 -12.81 -19.18
C LYS A 24 11.32 -12.84 -19.13
N ASP A 25 10.69 -13.96 -18.81
CA ASP A 25 9.22 -14.06 -18.82
C ASP A 25 8.56 -13.23 -17.71
N LEU A 26 9.19 -13.12 -16.53
CA LEU A 26 8.68 -12.37 -15.37
C LEU A 26 8.85 -10.87 -15.50
N LEU A 27 9.96 -10.45 -16.10
CA LEU A 27 10.30 -9.04 -16.17
C LEU A 27 9.93 -8.45 -17.54
N SER A 28 9.86 -9.22 -18.61
CA SER A 28 9.34 -8.80 -19.93
C SER A 28 7.80 -8.92 -20.00
N GLU A 29 7.14 -8.34 -21.00
CA GLU A 29 5.75 -8.75 -21.34
C GLU A 29 5.82 -10.13 -22.02
N GLY A 30 6.19 -11.13 -21.23
CA GLY A 30 6.89 -12.30 -21.72
C GLY A 30 6.01 -13.51 -21.86
N ALA A 31 5.00 -13.42 -22.71
CA ALA A 31 4.48 -14.64 -23.31
C ALA A 31 4.21 -14.32 -24.81
N LEU A 32 4.68 -15.19 -25.71
CA LEU A 32 4.63 -14.90 -27.14
C LEU A 32 3.20 -15.15 -27.65
N ARG A 33 2.43 -14.06 -27.74
CA ARG A 33 1.08 -14.03 -28.28
C ARG A 33 1.05 -14.71 -29.66
N LYS A 34 0.19 -15.72 -29.82
CA LYS A 34 0.02 -16.62 -31.00
C LYS A 34 0.99 -17.80 -31.12
N ARG A 35 2.08 -17.89 -30.35
CA ARG A 35 2.93 -19.10 -30.30
C ARG A 35 2.54 -20.00 -29.13
N ASP A 36 2.41 -19.40 -27.94
CA ASP A 36 2.26 -20.15 -26.69
C ASP A 36 0.81 -20.09 -26.13
N TYR A 37 0.03 -19.09 -26.54
CA TYR A 37 -1.40 -18.91 -26.18
C TYR A 37 -2.07 -17.85 -27.08
N GLU A 38 -3.40 -17.89 -27.19
CA GLU A 38 -4.19 -16.86 -27.89
C GLU A 38 -4.56 -15.67 -26.98
N ASN A 39 -4.91 -15.94 -25.72
CA ASN A 39 -5.25 -14.94 -24.70
C ASN A 39 -4.58 -15.28 -23.35
N VAL A 40 -3.64 -14.47 -22.87
CA VAL A 40 -3.15 -14.57 -21.47
C VAL A 40 -4.12 -13.80 -20.60
N VAL A 41 -4.66 -14.48 -19.60
CA VAL A 41 -5.44 -13.84 -18.54
C VAL A 41 -4.60 -13.87 -17.29
N GLN A 42 -3.85 -12.80 -17.03
CA GLN A 42 -3.28 -12.59 -15.70
C GLN A 42 -4.43 -12.25 -14.74
N LEU A 43 -4.67 -13.13 -13.75
CA LEU A 43 -5.80 -12.99 -12.84
C LEU A 43 -5.66 -11.72 -11.99
N GLU A 44 -4.43 -11.42 -11.56
CA GLU A 44 -4.06 -10.25 -10.78
C GLU A 44 -4.39 -8.95 -11.55
N GLU A 45 -4.03 -8.89 -12.84
CA GLU A 45 -4.35 -7.74 -13.69
C GLU A 45 -5.83 -7.65 -13.96
N ARG A 46 -6.49 -8.78 -14.26
CA ARG A 46 -7.93 -8.87 -14.52
C ARG A 46 -8.76 -8.38 -13.33
N TRP A 47 -8.25 -8.53 -12.12
CA TRP A 47 -8.89 -8.12 -10.87
C TRP A 47 -8.42 -6.77 -10.35
N SER A 48 -7.36 -6.21 -10.93
CA SER A 48 -6.87 -4.88 -10.57
C SER A 48 -7.66 -3.73 -11.22
N GLY A 49 -7.49 -2.52 -10.69
CA GLY A 49 -8.08 -1.30 -11.25
C GLY A 49 -9.60 -1.27 -11.14
N THR A 50 -10.29 -1.06 -12.26
CA THR A 50 -11.77 -0.90 -12.31
C THR A 50 -12.54 -2.14 -11.87
N ARG A 51 -11.89 -3.31 -11.80
CA ARG A 51 -12.50 -4.60 -11.44
C ARG A 51 -12.25 -5.03 -9.99
N THR A 52 -11.65 -4.16 -9.17
CA THR A 52 -11.39 -4.43 -7.74
C THR A 52 -12.67 -4.83 -6.99
N LYS A 53 -13.81 -4.22 -7.30
CA LYS A 53 -15.11 -4.59 -6.70
C LYS A 53 -15.53 -6.03 -7.00
N SER A 54 -15.23 -6.53 -8.20
CA SER A 54 -15.55 -7.91 -8.58
C SER A 54 -14.64 -8.89 -7.84
N TYR A 55 -13.37 -8.54 -7.66
CA TYR A 55 -12.45 -9.33 -6.83
C TYR A 55 -12.93 -9.41 -5.38
N THR A 56 -13.26 -8.27 -4.76
CA THR A 56 -13.78 -8.24 -3.38
C THR A 56 -14.97 -9.20 -3.24
N LYS A 57 -15.99 -9.09 -4.11
CA LYS A 57 -17.16 -9.99 -4.06
C LYS A 57 -16.79 -11.47 -4.21
N PHE A 58 -15.84 -11.79 -5.09
CA PHE A 58 -15.38 -13.16 -5.30
C PHE A 58 -14.73 -13.74 -4.04
N VAL A 59 -13.77 -13.02 -3.45
CA VAL A 59 -13.07 -13.51 -2.25
C VAL A 59 -13.97 -13.52 -1.01
N GLU A 60 -14.89 -12.57 -0.90
CA GLU A 60 -15.92 -12.58 0.14
C GLU A 60 -16.81 -13.82 0.06
N THR A 61 -17.18 -14.24 -1.16
CA THR A 61 -17.95 -15.46 -1.37
C THR A 61 -17.17 -16.69 -0.88
N ILE A 62 -15.87 -16.77 -1.18
CA ILE A 62 -15.01 -17.86 -0.71
C ILE A 62 -14.95 -17.87 0.83
N ALA A 63 -14.75 -16.71 1.46
CA ALA A 63 -14.70 -16.62 2.91
C ALA A 63 -16.02 -17.04 3.58
N ASN A 64 -17.16 -16.58 3.06
CA ASN A 64 -18.47 -16.98 3.57
C ASN A 64 -18.72 -18.49 3.43
N LEU A 65 -18.37 -19.08 2.28
CA LEU A 65 -18.52 -20.53 2.06
C LEU A 65 -17.64 -21.34 3.02
N ARG A 66 -16.45 -20.84 3.37
CA ARG A 66 -15.59 -21.48 4.36
C ARG A 66 -16.13 -21.33 5.77
N ALA A 67 -16.56 -20.13 6.14
CA ALA A 67 -17.15 -19.86 7.45
C ALA A 67 -18.40 -20.71 7.69
N ALA A 68 -19.31 -20.81 6.72
CA ALA A 68 -20.54 -21.60 6.82
C ALA A 68 -20.31 -23.10 7.06
N LYS A 69 -19.13 -23.62 6.73
CA LYS A 69 -18.74 -25.02 6.96
C LYS A 69 -18.06 -25.26 8.31
N ALA A 70 -17.78 -24.22 9.07
CA ALA A 70 -17.06 -24.34 10.32
C ALA A 70 -18.03 -24.58 11.50
N ASP A 71 -17.58 -25.42 12.43
CA ASP A 71 -18.34 -25.76 13.63
C ASP A 71 -18.66 -24.50 14.45
N GLY A 72 -19.93 -24.32 14.81
CA GLY A 72 -20.41 -23.16 15.56
C GLY A 72 -20.72 -21.92 14.73
N PHE A 73 -20.46 -21.94 13.41
CA PHE A 73 -20.82 -20.88 12.48
C PHE A 73 -22.13 -21.14 11.71
N GLU A 74 -22.83 -22.24 12.03
CA GLU A 74 -24.06 -22.66 11.36
C GLU A 74 -25.09 -21.52 11.30
N GLY A 75 -25.43 -21.09 10.08
CA GLY A 75 -26.40 -20.02 9.82
C GLY A 75 -25.89 -18.60 10.06
N ARG A 76 -24.60 -18.39 10.38
CA ARG A 76 -24.00 -17.06 10.57
C ARG A 76 -23.21 -16.62 9.34
N GLU A 77 -23.25 -15.34 9.05
CA GLU A 77 -22.38 -14.71 8.05
C GLU A 77 -21.12 -14.15 8.73
N LEU A 78 -19.98 -14.20 8.02
CA LEU A 78 -18.71 -13.72 8.56
C LEU A 78 -18.66 -12.19 8.67
N PHE A 79 -19.09 -11.49 7.61
CA PHE A 79 -18.91 -10.05 7.47
C PHE A 79 -19.67 -9.18 8.48
N PRO A 80 -20.87 -9.54 8.96
CA PRO A 80 -21.50 -8.83 10.07
C PRO A 80 -20.68 -8.84 11.38
N LEU A 81 -19.73 -9.77 11.53
CA LEU A 81 -18.85 -9.89 12.69
C LEU A 81 -17.51 -9.15 12.51
N ILE A 82 -17.37 -8.41 11.42
CA ILE A 82 -16.23 -7.55 11.12
C ILE A 82 -16.73 -6.10 11.29
N GLY A 83 -16.23 -5.41 12.31
CA GLY A 83 -16.61 -4.02 12.56
C GLY A 83 -16.17 -3.08 11.43
N GLU A 84 -17.07 -2.20 11.01
CA GLU A 84 -16.81 -1.21 9.94
C GLU A 84 -16.51 0.20 10.49
N THR A 85 -16.64 0.39 11.81
CA THR A 85 -16.51 1.71 12.45
C THR A 85 -15.43 1.70 13.52
N ASP A 86 -14.77 2.84 13.68
CA ASP A 86 -13.84 3.09 14.77
C ASP A 86 -14.55 3.16 16.12
N ASP A 87 -13.82 2.81 17.17
CA ASP A 87 -14.19 3.11 18.56
C ASP A 87 -13.65 4.50 18.94
N ILE A 88 -14.31 5.55 18.46
CA ILE A 88 -13.91 6.94 18.69
C ILE A 88 -13.73 7.27 20.19
N PRO A 89 -14.63 6.84 21.11
CA PRO A 89 -14.44 7.04 22.54
C PRO A 89 -13.08 6.55 23.07
N SER A 90 -12.60 5.39 22.58
CA SER A 90 -11.27 4.87 22.98
C SER A 90 -10.10 5.76 22.53
N LEU A 91 -10.31 6.59 21.50
CA LEU A 91 -9.29 7.47 20.91
C LEU A 91 -9.39 8.93 21.36
N GLU A 92 -10.42 9.28 22.14
CA GLU A 92 -10.75 10.67 22.48
C GLU A 92 -9.58 11.46 23.09
N THR A 93 -8.90 10.87 24.07
CA THR A 93 -7.76 11.53 24.74
C THR A 93 -6.60 11.78 23.77
N ALA A 94 -6.27 10.79 22.95
CA ALA A 94 -5.18 10.90 21.97
C ALA A 94 -5.50 11.89 20.85
N LEU A 95 -6.74 11.88 20.34
CA LEU A 95 -7.21 12.80 19.31
C LEU A 95 -7.25 14.25 19.82
N THR A 96 -7.78 14.49 21.02
CA THR A 96 -7.84 15.84 21.59
C THR A 96 -6.43 16.40 21.84
N GLY A 97 -5.52 15.60 22.42
CA GLY A 97 -4.14 16.00 22.63
C GLY A 97 -3.43 16.34 21.32
N ARG A 98 -3.50 15.44 20.33
CA ARG A 98 -2.82 15.64 19.04
C ARG A 98 -3.41 16.79 18.23
N THR A 99 -4.72 17.01 18.30
CA THR A 99 -5.38 18.15 17.64
C THR A 99 -4.86 19.48 18.19
N ALA A 100 -4.72 19.59 19.51
CA ALA A 100 -4.20 20.79 20.15
C ALA A 100 -2.73 21.06 19.76
N GLU A 101 -1.90 20.01 19.66
CA GLU A 101 -0.53 20.11 19.17
C GLU A 101 -0.47 20.60 17.71
N ILE A 102 -1.27 19.98 16.82
CA ILE A 102 -1.34 20.39 15.41
C ILE A 102 -1.80 21.84 15.29
N GLU A 103 -2.82 22.25 16.03
CA GLU A 103 -3.26 23.66 16.04
C GLU A 103 -2.11 24.59 16.45
N ALA A 104 -1.41 24.29 17.54
CA ALA A 104 -0.28 25.11 18.01
C ALA A 104 0.84 25.20 16.96
N GLU A 105 1.18 24.08 16.30
CA GLU A 105 2.16 24.05 15.22
C GLU A 105 1.73 24.89 14.02
N VAL A 106 0.47 24.78 13.60
CA VAL A 106 -0.07 25.53 12.45
C VAL A 106 -0.12 27.02 12.75
N VAL A 107 -0.58 27.42 13.94
CA VAL A 107 -0.60 28.83 14.36
C VAL A 107 0.81 29.41 14.38
N LYS A 108 1.79 28.64 14.89
CA LYS A 108 3.20 29.05 14.89
C LYS A 108 3.75 29.23 13.46
N MET A 109 3.43 28.32 12.54
CA MET A 109 3.86 28.41 11.14
C MET A 109 3.18 29.54 10.36
N ALA A 110 1.90 29.78 10.63
CA ALA A 110 1.12 30.84 10.01
C ALA A 110 1.66 32.25 10.36
N GLY A 111 2.29 32.39 11.54
CA GLY A 111 2.84 33.66 12.01
C GLY A 111 1.75 34.70 12.30
N VAL A 112 2.14 35.98 12.33
CA VAL A 112 1.25 37.11 12.68
C VAL A 112 0.48 37.65 11.46
N GLY A 113 0.78 37.16 10.26
CA GLY A 113 0.20 37.67 9.02
C GLY A 113 -1.27 37.26 8.78
N PRO A 114 -2.05 38.04 8.01
CA PRO A 114 -3.46 37.75 7.73
C PRO A 114 -3.67 36.60 6.74
N ARG A 115 -2.60 36.09 6.09
CA ARG A 115 -2.65 35.12 4.98
C ARG A 115 -3.51 33.89 5.27
N TYR A 116 -3.39 33.28 6.46
CA TYR A 116 -4.10 32.06 6.83
C TYR A 116 -5.28 32.29 7.79
N SER A 117 -5.64 33.55 8.06
CA SER A 117 -6.66 33.92 9.06
C SER A 117 -8.02 33.26 8.82
N ASN A 118 -8.50 33.27 7.56
CA ASN A 118 -9.77 32.65 7.17
C ASN A 118 -9.74 31.12 7.36
N TRP A 119 -8.63 30.47 7.02
CA TRP A 119 -8.47 29.03 7.16
C TRP A 119 -8.44 28.60 8.63
N LEU A 120 -7.72 29.36 9.47
CA LEU A 120 -7.68 29.14 10.91
C LEU A 120 -9.05 29.34 11.56
N ALA A 121 -9.77 30.41 11.19
CA ALA A 121 -11.12 30.67 11.69
C ALA A 121 -12.09 29.54 11.30
N ASN A 122 -12.01 29.05 10.07
CA ASN A 122 -12.82 27.94 9.60
C ASN A 122 -12.52 26.63 10.37
N ALA A 123 -11.25 26.29 10.57
CA ALA A 123 -10.86 25.09 11.32
C ALA A 123 -11.31 25.14 12.79
N ARG A 124 -11.27 26.32 13.42
CA ARG A 124 -11.76 26.53 14.80
C ARG A 124 -13.27 26.49 14.92
N GLY A 125 -13.98 27.04 13.93
CA GLY A 125 -15.44 27.09 13.89
C GLY A 125 -16.10 25.76 13.49
N LEU A 126 -15.32 24.74 13.12
CA LEU A 126 -15.82 23.47 12.63
C LEU A 126 -16.47 22.67 13.78
N SER A 127 -17.80 22.60 13.77
CA SER A 127 -18.58 21.69 14.60
C SER A 127 -18.67 20.33 13.92
N GLY A 128 -18.15 19.27 14.55
CA GLY A 128 -18.13 17.92 13.99
C GLY A 128 -17.61 16.91 15.01
N ASN A 129 -17.50 15.65 14.61
CA ASN A 129 -16.91 14.63 15.50
C ASN A 129 -15.42 14.93 15.72
N LEU A 130 -14.85 14.43 16.82
CA LEU A 130 -13.45 14.70 17.20
C LEU A 130 -12.46 14.31 16.11
N LEU A 131 -12.73 13.20 15.43
CA LEU A 131 -11.88 12.66 14.37
C LEU A 131 -11.86 13.58 13.13
N GLU A 132 -13.03 14.06 12.68
CA GLU A 132 -13.19 15.01 11.58
C GLU A 132 -12.47 16.32 11.86
N ARG A 133 -12.59 16.85 13.08
CA ARG A 133 -11.88 18.07 13.50
C ARG A 133 -10.37 17.86 13.44
N ALA A 134 -9.88 16.76 14.01
CA ALA A 134 -8.46 16.41 13.98
C ALA A 134 -7.93 16.24 12.54
N PHE A 135 -8.70 15.59 11.66
CA PHE A 135 -8.37 15.45 10.24
C PHE A 135 -8.27 16.80 9.52
N LYS A 136 -9.20 17.72 9.77
CA LYS A 136 -9.17 19.06 9.16
C LYS A 136 -7.95 19.86 9.59
N TRP A 137 -7.57 19.77 10.87
CA TRP A 137 -6.34 20.38 11.35
C TRP A 137 -5.09 19.79 10.70
N GLN A 138 -5.03 18.47 10.55
CA GLN A 138 -3.92 17.81 9.87
C GLN A 138 -3.84 18.16 8.38
N LEU A 139 -4.98 18.25 7.70
CA LEU A 139 -5.07 18.72 6.31
C LEU A 139 -4.57 20.16 6.19
N LEU A 140 -5.03 21.06 7.08
CA LEU A 140 -4.61 22.45 7.11
C LEU A 140 -3.09 22.56 7.30
N LYS A 141 -2.51 21.77 8.20
CA LYS A 141 -1.07 21.69 8.42
C LYS A 141 -0.30 21.36 7.14
N ILE A 142 -0.74 20.36 6.38
CA ILE A 142 -0.12 19.99 5.10
C ILE A 142 -0.18 21.17 4.11
N LEU A 143 -1.33 21.83 4.01
CA LEU A 143 -1.53 22.94 3.06
C LEU A 143 -0.70 24.17 3.41
N VAL A 144 -0.61 24.53 4.69
CA VAL A 144 0.23 25.64 5.17
C VAL A 144 1.70 25.34 4.83
N ILE A 145 2.20 24.14 5.13
CA ILE A 145 3.60 23.77 4.82
C ILE A 145 3.88 23.86 3.31
N ARG A 146 2.94 23.41 2.45
CA ARG A 146 3.09 23.52 1.00
C ARG A 146 3.12 24.98 0.54
N ASP A 147 2.24 25.81 1.07
CA ASP A 147 2.16 27.23 0.70
C ASP A 147 3.38 28.02 1.19
N THR A 148 3.82 27.84 2.44
CA THR A 148 5.01 28.52 2.97
C THR A 148 6.27 28.25 2.15
N ARG A 149 6.45 27.00 1.68
CA ARG A 149 7.56 26.65 0.77
C ARG A 149 7.45 27.33 -0.61
N ARG A 150 6.25 27.66 -1.06
CA ARG A 150 6.00 28.36 -2.33
C ARG A 150 6.14 29.87 -2.19
N THR A 151 5.65 30.45 -1.09
CA THR A 151 5.71 31.91 -0.81
C THR A 151 7.14 32.39 -0.58
N GLN A 152 8.06 31.55 -0.11
CA GLN A 152 9.51 31.88 -0.16
C GLN A 152 10.01 32.21 -1.57
N THR A 153 9.29 31.76 -2.61
CA THR A 153 9.59 32.00 -4.03
C THR A 153 8.73 33.12 -4.64
N SER A 154 7.64 33.55 -3.99
CA SER A 154 6.70 34.56 -4.51
C SER A 154 6.15 35.49 -3.42
N PHE A 155 6.29 36.81 -3.61
CA PHE A 155 5.80 37.84 -2.69
C PHE A 155 4.28 38.03 -2.76
N ASP A 156 3.54 37.06 -2.26
CA ASP A 156 2.08 37.10 -2.16
C ASP A 156 1.66 37.18 -0.68
N PHE A 157 1.00 38.26 -0.30
CA PHE A 157 0.66 38.62 1.09
C PHE A 157 -0.85 38.69 1.34
N ASP A 158 -1.67 38.42 0.34
CA ASP A 158 -3.12 38.50 0.47
C ASP A 158 -3.68 37.35 1.33
N SER A 159 -4.84 37.58 1.94
CA SER A 159 -5.55 36.56 2.70
C SER A 159 -6.10 35.47 1.78
N LEU A 160 -5.76 34.21 2.06
CA LEU A 160 -6.28 33.07 1.31
C LEU A 160 -7.76 32.86 1.63
N THR A 161 -8.54 32.57 0.59
CA THR A 161 -9.99 32.32 0.69
C THR A 161 -10.29 30.84 0.96
N LEU A 162 -11.53 30.53 1.37
CA LEU A 162 -11.96 29.13 1.55
C LEU A 162 -12.10 28.38 0.23
N ASP A 163 -12.37 29.09 -0.87
CA ASP A 163 -12.40 28.49 -2.20
C ASP A 163 -11.00 28.00 -2.61
N GLU A 164 -9.96 28.78 -2.29
CA GLU A 164 -8.57 28.35 -2.47
C GLU A 164 -8.19 27.18 -1.57
N PHE A 165 -8.73 27.10 -0.35
CA PHE A 165 -8.55 25.92 0.50
C PHE A 165 -9.12 24.68 -0.19
N GLY A 166 -10.35 24.78 -0.69
CA GLY A 166 -11.02 23.72 -1.43
C GLY A 166 -10.24 23.28 -2.67
N ALA A 167 -9.79 24.24 -3.49
CA ALA A 167 -9.03 23.98 -4.71
C ALA A 167 -7.65 23.35 -4.45
N ARG A 168 -7.03 23.64 -3.30
CA ARG A 168 -5.73 23.07 -2.89
C ARG A 168 -5.88 21.75 -2.13
N SER A 169 -7.07 21.46 -1.62
CA SER A 169 -7.45 20.16 -1.07
C SER A 169 -7.87 19.19 -2.18
N GLY A 170 -7.78 17.89 -1.90
CA GLY A 170 -8.19 16.87 -2.87
C GLY A 170 -8.15 15.51 -2.24
N SER A 171 -8.91 14.56 -2.80
CA SER A 171 -9.13 13.23 -2.21
C SER A 171 -7.86 12.48 -1.83
N GLY A 172 -6.76 12.68 -2.58
CA GLY A 172 -5.45 12.16 -2.22
C GLY A 172 -4.87 12.80 -0.95
N THR A 173 -4.89 14.13 -0.86
CA THR A 173 -4.37 14.89 0.29
C THR A 173 -5.22 14.60 1.54
N ASP A 174 -6.53 14.44 1.39
CA ASP A 174 -7.42 14.09 2.49
C ASP A 174 -7.06 12.72 3.08
N ARG A 175 -6.87 11.71 2.22
CA ARG A 175 -6.40 10.37 2.63
C ARG A 175 -5.02 10.40 3.27
N ALA A 176 -4.10 11.23 2.78
CA ALA A 176 -2.79 11.39 3.39
C ALA A 176 -2.89 12.03 4.79
N ALA A 177 -3.73 13.06 4.95
CA ALA A 177 -3.97 13.71 6.23
C ALA A 177 -4.57 12.73 7.26
N GLU A 178 -5.56 11.95 6.85
CA GLU A 178 -6.12 10.88 7.68
C GLU A 178 -5.06 9.85 8.09
N HIS A 179 -4.26 9.36 7.13
CA HIS A 179 -3.22 8.36 7.41
C HIS A 179 -2.14 8.91 8.36
N PHE A 180 -1.75 10.17 8.21
CA PHE A 180 -0.80 10.82 9.11
C PHE A 180 -1.36 10.92 10.53
N LEU A 181 -2.59 11.42 10.66
CA LEU A 181 -3.20 11.55 11.99
C LEU A 181 -3.34 10.19 12.67
N ARG A 182 -3.86 9.18 11.98
CA ARG A 182 -4.03 7.83 12.56
C ARG A 182 -2.69 7.24 12.99
N THR A 183 -1.64 7.45 12.20
CA THR A 183 -0.29 7.01 12.55
C THR A 183 0.22 7.73 13.79
N ASP A 184 0.06 9.05 13.87
CA ASP A 184 0.52 9.87 15.00
C ASP A 184 -0.15 9.47 16.33
N VAL A 185 -1.46 9.16 16.31
CA VAL A 185 -2.21 8.79 17.52
C VAL A 185 -2.27 7.28 17.79
N GLY A 186 -1.63 6.46 16.93
CA GLY A 186 -1.69 5.00 17.03
C GLY A 186 -3.11 4.42 16.83
N ALA A 187 -3.97 5.11 16.09
CA ALA A 187 -5.31 4.63 15.77
C ALA A 187 -5.27 3.48 14.74
N PRO A 188 -6.31 2.62 14.72
CA PRO A 188 -6.42 1.56 13.72
C PRO A 188 -6.43 2.13 12.30
N ILE A 189 -5.68 1.49 11.39
CA ILE A 189 -5.57 1.91 9.98
C ILE A 189 -6.16 0.84 9.06
N TYR A 190 -5.91 -0.43 9.37
CA TYR A 190 -6.27 -1.56 8.54
C TYR A 190 -7.46 -2.30 9.14
N PHE A 191 -8.68 -1.94 8.77
CA PHE A 191 -9.89 -2.62 9.23
C PHE A 191 -11.04 -2.46 8.24
N GLY A 192 -12.10 -3.23 8.44
CA GLY A 192 -13.28 -3.25 7.58
C GLY A 192 -13.09 -4.09 6.32
N ARG A 193 -14.19 -4.30 5.61
CA ARG A 193 -14.24 -5.20 4.44
C ARG A 193 -13.33 -4.78 3.30
N GLU A 194 -13.29 -3.48 3.00
CA GLU A 194 -12.47 -2.96 1.90
C GLU A 194 -10.98 -3.16 2.19
N SER A 195 -10.54 -2.98 3.44
CA SER A 195 -9.15 -3.23 3.83
C SER A 195 -8.77 -4.70 3.63
N LEU A 196 -9.65 -5.65 4.00
CA LEU A 196 -9.35 -7.08 3.87
C LEU A 196 -9.08 -7.50 2.43
N SER A 197 -9.87 -7.02 1.47
CA SER A 197 -9.61 -7.32 0.05
C SER A 197 -8.47 -6.49 -0.53
N ALA A 198 -8.23 -5.28 -0.03
CA ALA A 198 -7.12 -4.45 -0.48
C ALA A 198 -5.75 -5.03 -0.07
N VAL A 199 -5.63 -5.53 1.17
CA VAL A 199 -4.39 -6.09 1.74
C VAL A 199 -3.89 -7.30 0.93
N SER A 200 -4.77 -8.03 0.26
CA SER A 200 -4.41 -9.23 -0.47
C SER A 200 -3.87 -8.97 -1.88
N SER A 201 -3.82 -7.74 -2.38
CA SER A 201 -3.22 -7.43 -3.70
C SER A 201 -3.77 -8.30 -4.86
N SER A 202 -5.08 -8.57 -4.88
CA SER A 202 -5.74 -9.47 -5.83
C SER A 202 -5.31 -10.96 -5.74
N ASN A 203 -4.59 -11.36 -4.69
CA ASN A 203 -4.14 -12.72 -4.47
C ASN A 203 -5.05 -13.45 -3.47
N VAL A 204 -5.69 -14.54 -3.93
CA VAL A 204 -6.68 -15.29 -3.13
C VAL A 204 -6.05 -15.97 -1.92
N ASP A 205 -4.84 -16.50 -2.04
CA ASP A 205 -4.16 -17.16 -0.92
C ASP A 205 -3.80 -16.16 0.18
N GLN A 206 -3.31 -14.97 -0.20
CA GLN A 206 -3.06 -13.88 0.75
C GLN A 206 -4.34 -13.42 1.44
N TYR A 207 -5.45 -13.33 0.69
CA TYR A 207 -6.74 -12.99 1.27
C TYR A 207 -7.17 -14.03 2.31
N LEU A 208 -7.05 -15.32 2.00
CA LEU A 208 -7.41 -16.41 2.90
C LEU A 208 -6.54 -16.46 4.16
N GLU A 209 -5.26 -16.10 4.04
CA GLU A 209 -4.34 -15.99 5.18
C GLU A 209 -4.82 -14.90 6.16
N VAL A 210 -5.12 -13.71 5.64
CA VAL A 210 -5.60 -12.58 6.47
C VAL A 210 -7.01 -12.84 7.02
N ALA A 211 -7.95 -13.25 6.15
CA ALA A 211 -9.32 -13.57 6.55
C ALA A 211 -9.36 -14.74 7.54
N GLY A 212 -8.47 -15.72 7.40
CA GLY A 212 -8.30 -16.83 8.33
C GLY A 212 -7.94 -16.36 9.73
N ALA A 213 -6.99 -15.43 9.88
CA ALA A 213 -6.63 -14.88 11.19
C ALA A 213 -7.81 -14.18 11.89
N LEU A 214 -8.61 -13.42 11.14
CA LEU A 214 -9.84 -12.81 11.67
C LEU A 214 -10.89 -13.86 12.01
N PHE A 215 -11.06 -14.85 11.14
CA PHE A 215 -12.02 -15.94 11.30
C PHE A 215 -11.74 -16.78 12.56
N GLU A 216 -10.47 -17.10 12.85
CA GLU A 216 -10.09 -17.84 14.05
C GLU A 216 -10.47 -17.09 15.33
N GLU A 217 -10.20 -15.78 15.38
CA GLU A 217 -10.57 -14.93 16.51
C GLU A 217 -12.10 -14.86 16.68
N ILE A 218 -12.85 -14.69 15.57
CA ILE A 218 -14.31 -14.67 15.60
C ILE A 218 -14.87 -16.01 16.08
N SER A 219 -14.33 -17.12 15.58
CA SER A 219 -14.73 -18.48 15.96
C SER A 219 -14.47 -18.75 17.44
N ALA A 220 -13.35 -18.28 17.98
CA ALA A 220 -13.09 -18.31 19.41
C ALA A 220 -14.15 -17.53 20.19
N LYS A 221 -14.46 -16.29 19.79
CA LYS A 221 -15.49 -15.47 20.45
C LYS A 221 -16.89 -16.07 20.40
N ILE A 222 -17.28 -16.69 19.28
CA ILE A 222 -18.57 -17.37 19.16
C ILE A 222 -18.69 -18.54 20.14
N ARG A 223 -17.61 -19.30 20.35
CA ARG A 223 -17.61 -20.40 21.34
C ARG A 223 -17.84 -19.91 22.76
N PHE A 224 -17.38 -18.71 23.12
CA PHE A 224 -17.57 -18.13 24.46
C PHE A 224 -18.88 -17.34 24.61
N HIS A 225 -19.33 -16.65 23.56
CA HIS A 225 -20.52 -15.79 23.55
C HIS A 225 -21.52 -16.27 22.49
N ARG A 226 -22.09 -17.45 22.72
CA ARG A 226 -22.94 -18.13 21.72
C ARG A 226 -24.15 -17.30 21.30
N ASP A 227 -24.80 -16.61 22.23
CA ASP A 227 -26.08 -15.93 21.97
C ASP A 227 -25.93 -14.49 21.47
N GLN A 228 -24.77 -13.86 21.65
CA GLN A 228 -24.49 -12.49 21.19
C GLN A 228 -23.04 -12.40 20.68
N PRO A 229 -22.80 -12.75 19.40
CA PRO A 229 -21.47 -12.66 18.84
C PRO A 229 -21.05 -11.19 18.73
N VAL A 230 -19.96 -10.84 19.42
CA VAL A 230 -19.42 -9.48 19.43
C VAL A 230 -18.52 -9.31 18.19
N PRO A 231 -18.78 -8.31 17.32
CA PRO A 231 -17.93 -8.03 16.17
C PRO A 231 -16.48 -7.73 16.57
N LEU A 232 -15.54 -7.98 15.68
CA LEU A 232 -14.16 -7.51 15.86
C LEU A 232 -14.12 -5.98 15.76
N THR A 233 -13.65 -5.34 16.82
CA THR A 233 -13.32 -3.91 16.83
C THR A 233 -12.25 -3.57 15.79
N ALA A 234 -12.25 -2.34 15.27
CA ALA A 234 -11.22 -1.85 14.34
C ALA A 234 -9.78 -2.11 14.84
N ALA A 235 -9.51 -1.83 16.12
CA ALA A 235 -8.20 -2.06 16.73
C ALA A 235 -7.75 -3.53 16.70
N ARG A 236 -8.67 -4.46 16.98
CA ARG A 236 -8.37 -5.88 16.92
C ARG A 236 -8.12 -6.37 15.49
N GLN A 237 -8.89 -5.88 14.52
CA GLN A 237 -8.67 -6.20 13.10
C GLN A 237 -7.30 -5.71 12.64
N ASP A 238 -6.95 -4.46 12.92
CA ASP A 238 -5.65 -3.87 12.57
C ASP A 238 -4.49 -4.66 13.19
N ALA A 239 -4.60 -5.03 14.47
CA ALA A 239 -3.61 -5.86 15.15
C ALA A 239 -3.43 -7.25 14.51
N LEU A 240 -4.52 -7.93 14.14
CA LEU A 240 -4.48 -9.23 13.48
C LEU A 240 -3.85 -9.13 12.08
N ILE A 241 -4.25 -8.13 11.29
CA ILE A 241 -3.72 -7.90 9.94
C ILE A 241 -2.22 -7.59 9.99
N ARG A 242 -1.78 -6.76 10.95
CA ARG A 242 -0.35 -6.51 11.20
C ARG A 242 0.40 -7.75 11.66
N GLY A 243 -0.23 -8.60 12.47
CA GLY A 243 0.32 -9.90 12.87
C GLY A 243 0.62 -10.78 11.65
N VAL A 244 -0.36 -10.96 10.76
CA VAL A 244 -0.18 -11.73 9.52
C VAL A 244 0.92 -11.13 8.64
N ALA A 245 0.95 -9.79 8.49
CA ALA A 245 2.00 -9.11 7.74
C ALA A 245 3.39 -9.36 8.32
N LYS A 246 3.52 -9.32 9.64
CA LYS A 246 4.76 -9.59 10.36
C LYS A 246 5.20 -11.04 10.22
N ASP A 247 4.30 -12.00 10.40
CA ASP A 247 4.64 -13.42 10.28
C ASP A 247 5.12 -13.76 8.87
N ARG A 248 4.47 -13.19 7.85
CA ARG A 248 4.93 -13.31 6.46
C ARG A 248 6.31 -12.69 6.25
N TRP A 249 6.53 -11.49 6.78
CA TRP A 249 7.81 -10.78 6.73
C TRP A 249 8.95 -11.59 7.36
N ASP A 250 8.71 -12.12 8.55
CA ASP A 250 9.71 -12.90 9.29
C ASP A 250 10.00 -14.25 8.62
N GLY A 251 9.03 -14.80 7.87
CA GLY A 251 9.20 -15.98 7.05
C GLY A 251 9.98 -15.77 5.74
N LEU A 252 10.13 -14.54 5.23
CA LEU A 252 10.72 -14.27 3.91
C LEU A 252 12.11 -14.91 3.70
N PRO A 253 13.07 -14.83 4.65
CA PRO A 253 14.41 -15.39 4.44
C PRO A 253 14.41 -16.89 4.15
N ARG A 254 13.40 -17.63 4.62
CA ARG A 254 13.27 -19.08 4.42
C ARG A 254 12.44 -19.46 3.19
N ARG A 255 11.57 -18.55 2.73
CA ARG A 255 10.59 -18.81 1.67
C ARG A 255 11.07 -18.43 0.28
N LEU A 256 12.10 -17.59 0.19
CA LEU A 256 12.58 -17.02 -1.06
C LEU A 256 13.97 -17.53 -1.42
N PRO A 257 14.25 -17.78 -2.71
CA PRO A 257 15.61 -17.77 -3.24
C PRO A 257 16.33 -16.47 -2.86
N ARG A 258 17.54 -16.57 -2.31
CA ARG A 258 18.32 -15.41 -1.84
C ARG A 258 17.54 -14.55 -0.82
N GLY A 259 16.70 -15.18 0.00
CA GLY A 259 15.69 -14.51 0.83
C GLY A 259 16.23 -13.48 1.83
N VAL A 260 17.47 -13.62 2.31
CA VAL A 260 18.11 -12.60 3.15
C VAL A 260 18.35 -11.30 2.37
N GLU A 261 18.83 -11.41 1.13
CA GLU A 261 19.08 -10.26 0.26
C GLU A 261 17.75 -9.64 -0.20
N ALA A 262 16.76 -10.48 -0.54
CA ALA A 262 15.41 -10.03 -0.86
C ALA A 262 14.76 -9.25 0.28
N ARG A 263 14.87 -9.75 1.52
CA ARG A 263 14.39 -9.04 2.72
C ARG A 263 15.10 -7.71 2.91
N ARG A 264 16.42 -7.64 2.76
CA ARG A 264 17.19 -6.38 2.88
C ARG A 264 16.75 -5.34 1.85
N LEU A 265 16.62 -5.75 0.59
CA LEU A 265 16.15 -4.84 -0.46
C LEU A 265 14.74 -4.34 -0.17
N LEU A 266 13.81 -5.22 0.22
CA LEU A 266 12.45 -4.82 0.60
C LEU A 266 12.43 -3.90 1.82
N GLU A 267 13.30 -4.11 2.79
CA GLU A 267 13.41 -3.28 3.99
C GLU A 267 13.82 -1.86 3.62
N ALA A 268 14.82 -1.72 2.74
CA ALA A 268 15.24 -0.42 2.21
C ALA A 268 14.11 0.25 1.40
N ILE A 269 13.43 -0.49 0.52
CA ILE A 269 12.30 0.04 -0.26
C ILE A 269 11.16 0.48 0.66
N GLY A 270 10.81 -0.33 1.65
CA GLY A 270 9.74 -0.06 2.61
C GLY A 270 10.01 1.17 3.45
N GLU A 271 11.21 1.27 4.04
CA GLU A 271 11.60 2.44 4.83
C GLU A 271 11.70 3.69 3.97
N TYR A 272 12.24 3.59 2.75
CA TYR A 272 12.23 4.70 1.80
C TYR A 272 10.80 5.17 1.49
N CYS A 273 9.89 4.25 1.15
CA CYS A 273 8.48 4.56 0.91
C CYS A 273 7.82 5.22 2.13
N ARG A 274 8.14 4.76 3.35
CA ARG A 274 7.65 5.34 4.60
C ARG A 274 8.13 6.77 4.79
N GLN A 275 9.44 7.02 4.65
CA GLN A 275 9.99 8.37 4.73
C GLN A 275 9.39 9.32 3.68
N GLN A 276 9.19 8.85 2.46
CA GLN A 276 8.57 9.66 1.41
C GLN A 276 7.08 9.93 1.67
N THR A 277 6.36 8.95 2.23
CA THR A 277 4.93 9.07 2.56
C THR A 277 4.72 10.11 3.64
N PHE A 278 5.46 10.03 4.75
CA PHE A 278 5.28 10.90 5.91
C PHE A 278 6.02 12.23 5.83
N ARG A 279 6.47 12.64 4.64
CA ARG A 279 6.96 14.01 4.43
C ARG A 279 5.83 14.99 4.80
N SER A 280 6.16 15.99 5.61
CA SER A 280 5.17 16.92 6.18
C SER A 280 4.33 17.69 5.15
N SER A 281 4.82 17.85 3.93
CA SER A 281 4.08 18.45 2.81
C SER A 281 3.24 17.46 2.01
N ALA A 282 3.22 16.18 2.35
CA ALA A 282 2.56 15.07 1.63
C ALA A 282 2.65 15.20 0.10
N PRO A 283 3.85 15.31 -0.51
CA PRO A 283 4.00 15.67 -1.92
C PRO A 283 3.41 14.62 -2.88
N TYR A 284 3.25 13.38 -2.42
CA TYR A 284 2.71 12.25 -3.17
C TYR A 284 1.55 11.65 -2.40
N ALA A 285 0.36 12.22 -2.60
CA ALA A 285 -0.84 11.77 -1.90
C ALA A 285 -1.51 10.62 -2.68
N PRO A 286 -2.06 9.56 -2.04
CA PRO A 286 -2.23 9.38 -0.58
C PRO A 286 -0.97 8.92 0.17
N GLY A 287 0.10 8.54 -0.55
CA GLY A 287 1.40 8.14 0.00
C GLY A 287 2.29 7.58 -1.10
N VAL A 288 3.54 7.26 -0.81
CA VAL A 288 4.45 6.54 -1.72
C VAL A 288 4.45 5.06 -1.35
N THR A 289 4.12 4.20 -2.31
CA THR A 289 4.03 2.74 -2.08
C THR A 289 4.87 1.94 -3.07
N GLY A 290 5.75 2.60 -3.84
CA GLY A 290 6.56 1.95 -4.84
C GLY A 290 7.76 2.76 -5.28
N ILE A 291 8.62 2.10 -6.04
CA ILE A 291 9.78 2.68 -6.70
C ILE A 291 9.68 2.45 -8.20
N ALA A 292 10.42 3.22 -8.99
CA ALA A 292 10.45 3.04 -10.43
C ALA A 292 11.88 3.05 -10.96
N ILE A 293 12.14 2.28 -12.01
CA ILE A 293 13.36 2.37 -12.81
C ILE A 293 12.97 2.73 -14.24
N THR A 294 13.90 3.29 -15.00
CA THR A 294 13.65 3.60 -16.41
C THR A 294 13.42 2.32 -17.22
N MET A 295 12.72 2.43 -18.36
CA MET A 295 12.60 1.31 -19.28
C MET A 295 13.97 0.87 -19.83
N ASP A 296 14.95 1.77 -19.93
CA ASP A 296 16.33 1.44 -20.30
C ASP A 296 17.04 0.60 -19.23
N ASP A 297 16.93 0.99 -17.95
CA ASP A 297 17.49 0.24 -16.82
C ASP A 297 16.84 -1.14 -16.71
N ARG A 298 15.51 -1.21 -16.95
CA ARG A 298 14.79 -2.47 -17.05
C ARG A 298 15.34 -3.32 -18.20
N LYS A 299 15.49 -2.73 -19.40
CA LYS A 299 16.00 -3.43 -20.58
C LYS A 299 17.40 -4.00 -20.32
N LEU A 300 18.27 -3.21 -19.69
CA LEU A 300 19.60 -3.65 -19.29
C LEU A 300 19.55 -4.88 -18.38
N ILE A 301 18.68 -4.90 -17.36
CA ILE A 301 18.60 -6.03 -16.43
C ILE A 301 17.95 -7.28 -17.05
N ILE A 302 17.08 -7.13 -18.05
CA ILE A 302 16.31 -8.24 -18.64
C ILE A 302 16.99 -8.83 -19.87
N ASP A 303 17.41 -7.97 -20.79
CA ASP A 303 17.77 -8.37 -22.16
C ASP A 303 19.26 -8.64 -22.31
N SER A 304 20.10 -8.06 -21.45
CA SER A 304 21.55 -8.26 -21.49
C SER A 304 21.96 -9.65 -21.02
N GLU A 305 23.06 -10.13 -21.60
CA GLU A 305 23.71 -11.36 -21.17
C GLU A 305 24.37 -11.17 -19.79
N ASP A 306 24.50 -12.26 -19.04
CA ASP A 306 25.08 -12.26 -17.68
C ASP A 306 26.47 -11.60 -17.65
N ALA A 307 27.28 -11.76 -18.69
CA ALA A 307 28.60 -11.14 -18.80
C ALA A 307 28.55 -9.60 -18.78
N GLU A 308 27.53 -9.01 -19.42
CA GLU A 308 27.37 -7.55 -19.55
C GLU A 308 26.87 -6.90 -18.26
N ILE A 309 26.11 -7.65 -17.46
CA ILE A 309 25.52 -7.19 -16.20
C ILE A 309 26.11 -7.89 -14.98
N SER A 310 27.36 -8.36 -15.05
CA SER A 310 28.01 -9.13 -13.97
C SER A 310 27.87 -8.50 -12.57
N HIS A 311 27.91 -7.16 -12.49
CA HIS A 311 27.70 -6.39 -11.26
C HIS A 311 26.24 -6.32 -10.77
N PHE A 312 25.26 -6.53 -11.66
CA PHE A 312 23.83 -6.48 -11.39
C PHE A 312 23.12 -7.85 -11.40
N ILE A 313 23.79 -8.96 -11.75
CA ILE A 313 23.17 -10.31 -11.77
C ILE A 313 22.44 -10.58 -10.45
N ARG A 314 23.10 -10.31 -9.31
CA ARG A 314 22.50 -10.54 -7.99
C ARG A 314 21.26 -9.70 -7.74
N LEU A 315 21.23 -8.48 -8.25
CA LEU A 315 20.08 -7.57 -8.16
C LEU A 315 18.95 -8.06 -9.07
N ARG A 316 19.27 -8.48 -10.30
CA ARG A 316 18.31 -9.11 -11.22
C ARG A 316 17.62 -10.28 -10.54
N ASP A 317 18.37 -11.23 -10.01
CA ASP A 317 17.84 -12.45 -9.42
C ASP A 317 16.93 -12.16 -8.21
N VAL A 318 17.33 -11.19 -7.37
CA VAL A 318 16.52 -10.74 -6.24
C VAL A 318 15.24 -10.05 -6.73
N MET A 319 15.32 -9.11 -7.66
CA MET A 319 14.15 -8.44 -8.24
C MET A 319 13.19 -9.45 -8.89
N THR A 320 13.70 -10.42 -9.64
CA THR A 320 12.93 -11.52 -10.23
C THR A 320 12.22 -12.32 -9.14
N SER A 321 12.91 -12.68 -8.05
CA SER A 321 12.30 -13.38 -6.92
C SER A 321 11.20 -12.53 -6.25
N LEU A 322 11.43 -11.23 -6.05
CA LEU A 322 10.42 -10.35 -5.46
C LEU A 322 9.16 -10.23 -6.32
N VAL A 323 9.30 -10.21 -7.64
CA VAL A 323 8.18 -10.19 -8.58
C VAL A 323 7.47 -11.55 -8.63
N SER A 324 8.22 -12.65 -8.76
CA SER A 324 7.64 -14.00 -8.88
C SER A 324 6.82 -14.43 -7.66
N HIS A 325 7.22 -13.98 -6.47
CA HIS A 325 6.51 -14.26 -5.22
C HIS A 325 5.48 -13.17 -4.84
N ASN A 326 5.12 -12.28 -5.78
CA ASN A 326 4.12 -11.22 -5.60
C ASN A 326 4.42 -10.29 -4.39
N LEU A 327 5.70 -9.99 -4.17
CA LEU A 327 6.16 -9.02 -3.15
C LEU A 327 6.34 -7.63 -3.76
N LEU A 328 6.77 -7.58 -5.03
CA LEU A 328 6.75 -6.39 -5.87
C LEU A 328 5.83 -6.62 -7.06
N MET A 329 4.93 -5.67 -7.30
CA MET A 329 3.96 -5.71 -8.40
C MET A 329 4.40 -4.71 -9.49
N PRO A 330 4.97 -5.19 -10.61
CA PRO A 330 5.37 -4.32 -11.70
C PRO A 330 4.13 -3.72 -12.40
N ARG A 331 4.25 -2.45 -12.80
CA ARG A 331 3.32 -1.74 -13.68
C ARG A 331 4.14 -1.06 -14.76
N LEU A 332 3.90 -1.42 -16.00
CA LEU A 332 4.65 -0.97 -17.16
C LEU A 332 4.14 0.38 -17.69
N ASP A 333 4.94 0.98 -18.56
CA ASP A 333 4.60 2.12 -19.42
C ASP A 333 4.06 3.36 -18.70
N HIS A 334 4.52 3.56 -17.45
CA HIS A 334 4.25 4.81 -16.75
C HIS A 334 5.07 5.93 -17.38
N ARG A 335 4.39 6.85 -18.06
CA ARG A 335 5.00 8.05 -18.65
C ARG A 335 5.04 9.19 -17.64
N ASN A 336 6.22 9.73 -17.40
CA ASN A 336 6.41 10.93 -16.59
C ASN A 336 7.56 11.78 -17.14
N ASN A 337 7.33 13.07 -17.34
CA ASN A 337 8.34 14.03 -17.83
C ASN A 337 9.10 13.55 -19.08
N GLY A 338 8.39 12.97 -20.07
CA GLY A 338 8.98 12.50 -21.32
C GLY A 338 9.83 11.23 -21.20
N ARG A 339 9.84 10.56 -20.04
CA ARG A 339 10.48 9.26 -19.85
C ARG A 339 9.45 8.18 -19.51
N GLU A 340 9.78 6.94 -19.87
CA GLU A 340 8.98 5.76 -19.57
C GLU A 340 9.63 4.97 -18.43
N TYR A 341 8.79 4.52 -17.50
CA TYR A 341 9.20 3.82 -16.30
C TYR A 341 8.41 2.53 -16.13
N VAL A 342 9.08 1.52 -15.57
CA VAL A 342 8.41 0.43 -14.86
C VAL A 342 8.34 0.80 -13.39
N VAL A 343 7.16 0.71 -12.80
CA VAL A 343 6.92 0.98 -11.38
C VAL A 343 6.71 -0.33 -10.65
N PHE A 344 7.50 -0.56 -9.61
CA PHE A 344 7.36 -1.69 -8.70
C PHE A 344 6.65 -1.22 -7.43
N TYR A 345 5.36 -1.56 -7.30
CA TYR A 345 4.61 -1.32 -6.08
C TYR A 345 4.85 -2.42 -5.07
N LEU A 346 4.95 -2.05 -3.79
CA LEU A 346 4.89 -3.01 -2.70
C LEU A 346 3.54 -3.73 -2.72
N ASN A 347 3.57 -5.04 -2.49
CA ASN A 347 2.38 -5.80 -2.13
C ASN A 347 1.70 -5.15 -0.90
N ARG A 348 0.36 -5.12 -0.87
CA ARG A 348 -0.39 -4.40 0.17
C ARG A 348 -0.23 -4.97 1.57
N LEU A 349 0.07 -6.26 1.70
CA LEU A 349 0.45 -6.84 2.98
C LEU A 349 1.84 -6.37 3.44
N LEU A 350 2.76 -6.05 2.52
CA LEU A 350 4.01 -5.35 2.88
C LEU A 350 3.74 -3.89 3.24
N CYS A 351 2.78 -3.21 2.59
CA CYS A 351 2.36 -1.88 3.02
C CYS A 351 1.89 -1.88 4.48
N VAL A 352 1.12 -2.89 4.90
CA VAL A 352 0.73 -3.08 6.31
C VAL A 352 1.95 -3.17 7.23
N HIS A 353 2.95 -3.98 6.85
CA HIS A 353 4.17 -4.15 7.63
C HIS A 353 4.90 -2.83 7.88
N PHE A 354 4.99 -1.97 6.85
CA PHE A 354 5.67 -0.68 6.92
C PHE A 354 4.76 0.49 7.37
N GLY A 355 3.50 0.25 7.71
CA GLY A 355 2.57 1.32 8.11
C GLY A 355 2.19 2.26 6.96
N LEU A 356 2.16 1.76 5.73
CA LEU A 356 1.85 2.50 4.50
C LEU A 356 0.37 2.39 4.12
N PRO A 357 -0.17 3.35 3.35
CA PRO A 357 -1.55 3.28 2.86
C PRO A 357 -1.74 2.11 1.86
N LEU A 358 -2.94 1.54 1.85
CA LEU A 358 -3.28 0.41 0.96
C LEU A 358 -3.59 0.82 -0.48
N GLY A 359 -3.92 2.08 -0.73
CA GLY A 359 -4.15 2.58 -2.10
C GLY A 359 -2.86 2.58 -2.93
N TYR A 360 -2.96 2.27 -4.22
CA TYR A 360 -1.85 2.43 -5.17
C TYR A 360 -1.47 3.91 -5.25
N GLY A 361 -0.46 4.27 -4.47
CA GLY A 361 -0.01 5.65 -4.26
C GLY A 361 1.01 6.10 -5.30
N GLY A 362 1.75 7.16 -4.96
CA GLY A 362 2.88 7.62 -5.74
C GLY A 362 4.05 6.65 -5.72
N TRP A 363 5.02 6.94 -6.57
CA TRP A 363 6.28 6.23 -6.70
C TRP A 363 7.43 7.23 -6.88
N ARG A 364 8.66 6.75 -6.69
CA ARG A 364 9.86 7.56 -6.91
C ARG A 364 10.86 6.81 -7.77
N HIS A 365 11.42 7.52 -8.74
CA HIS A 365 12.50 6.99 -9.56
C HIS A 365 13.73 6.63 -8.70
N GLN A 366 14.36 5.51 -9.04
CA GLN A 366 15.63 5.03 -8.48
C GLN A 366 16.52 4.50 -9.59
N THR A 367 17.83 4.60 -9.37
CA THR A 367 18.83 4.02 -10.28
C THR A 367 19.16 2.59 -9.87
N LEU A 368 19.63 1.77 -10.81
CA LEU A 368 20.11 0.41 -10.50
C LEU A 368 21.22 0.40 -9.45
N LYS A 369 22.11 1.40 -9.46
CA LYS A 369 23.17 1.55 -8.44
C LYS A 369 22.58 1.76 -7.05
N SER A 370 21.54 2.59 -6.93
CA SER A 370 20.83 2.80 -5.66
C SER A 370 20.23 1.49 -5.15
N LEU A 371 19.56 0.74 -6.03
CA LEU A 371 18.93 -0.53 -5.67
C LEU A 371 19.96 -1.60 -5.27
N LEU A 372 21.10 -1.66 -5.96
CA LEU A 372 22.21 -2.53 -5.57
C LEU A 372 22.73 -2.20 -4.17
N HIS A 373 22.95 -0.91 -3.89
CA HIS A 373 23.36 -0.46 -2.56
C HIS A 373 22.31 -0.81 -1.48
N TRP A 374 21.03 -0.67 -1.80
CA TRP A 374 19.93 -1.03 -0.90
C TRP A 374 19.88 -2.53 -0.60
N GLN A 375 20.15 -3.39 -1.59
CA GLN A 375 20.24 -4.83 -1.39
C GLN A 375 21.40 -5.21 -0.44
N GLU A 376 22.52 -4.49 -0.52
CA GLU A 376 23.69 -4.73 0.31
C GLU A 376 23.49 -4.25 1.75
N ALA A 377 22.99 -3.02 1.92
CA ALA A 377 22.95 -2.32 3.20
C ALA A 377 21.58 -2.31 3.92
N GLY A 378 20.49 -2.67 3.24
CA GLY A 378 19.14 -2.68 3.81
C GLY A 378 18.68 -1.31 4.29
N ALA A 379 17.95 -1.24 5.42
CA ALA A 379 17.45 0.02 6.00
C ALA A 379 18.55 1.09 6.21
N LYS A 380 19.79 0.68 6.48
CA LYS A 380 20.92 1.59 6.70
C LYS A 380 21.23 2.45 5.47
N ALA A 381 20.91 1.97 4.27
CA ALA A 381 21.09 2.73 3.04
C ALA A 381 20.20 3.99 2.99
N ILE A 382 19.07 3.98 3.69
CA ILE A 382 18.11 5.08 3.67
C ILE A 382 18.50 6.17 4.68
N ALA A 383 19.02 5.78 5.85
CA ALA A 383 19.50 6.73 6.87
C ALA A 383 20.60 7.67 6.34
N VAL A 384 21.50 7.15 5.50
CA VAL A 384 22.61 7.94 4.90
C VAL A 384 22.11 8.99 3.91
N ALA A 385 20.94 8.80 3.29
CA ALA A 385 20.39 9.76 2.34
C ALA A 385 19.87 11.03 3.03
N GLU A 386 19.44 10.97 4.30
CA GLU A 386 19.00 12.17 5.05
C GLU A 386 20.15 13.12 5.35
N GLU A 387 21.33 12.61 5.75
CA GLU A 387 22.51 13.46 6.01
C GLU A 387 23.03 14.15 4.74
N ALA A 388 23.01 13.47 3.60
CA ALA A 388 23.49 14.05 2.34
C ALA A 388 22.54 15.09 1.73
N THR A 389 21.27 15.15 2.16
CA THR A 389 20.30 16.15 1.68
C THR A 389 20.19 17.37 2.62
N LEU A 390 20.90 17.34 3.77
CA LEU A 390 20.93 18.40 4.78
C LEU A 390 22.25 19.20 4.80
N VAL A 391 23.13 19.00 3.82
CA VAL A 391 24.36 19.80 3.61
C VAL A 391 24.22 20.74 2.44
#